data_AF-A0A2P1BNN3-F1
#
_entry.id   AF-A0A2P1BNN3-F1
#
_cell.length_a   1.000
_cell.length_b   1.000
_cell.length_c   1.000
_cell.angle_alpha   90.00
_cell.angle_beta   90.00
_cell.angle_gamma   90.00
#
_symmetry.space_group_name_H-M   'P 1'
#
loop_
_entity.id
_entity.type
_entity.pdbx_description
1 polymer ?
#
loop_
_entity_poly.entity_id
_entity_poly.type
_entity_poly.pdbx_seq_one_letter_code
_entity_poly.pdbx_strand_id
1 'polypeptide(L)' 'MWAAGMLIAYAECLLEADINPSMHMFGSCIDIDPVAADMAFIQLSLLGIAAEVVTGNTLTMQYRRVRYTRFTT' A
#
# COMPACT_ATOMS: atom_id res chain seq x y z
N MET A 1 12.53 -0.18 7.54
CA MET A 1 11.40 -1.15 7.48
C MET A 1 10.03 -0.43 7.57
N TRP A 2 9.96 0.86 7.25
CA TRP A 2 8.84 1.74 7.60
C TRP A 2 8.26 2.26 6.27
N ALA A 3 6.93 2.27 6.13
CA ALA A 3 6.15 2.42 4.88
C ALA A 3 5.90 1.11 4.10
N ALA A 4 4.67 0.61 4.16
CA ALA A 4 4.14 -0.53 3.38
C ALA A 4 4.87 -1.89 3.49
N GLY A 5 5.88 -2.06 4.35
CA GLY A 5 6.72 -3.28 4.35
C GLY A 5 5.96 -4.60 4.50
N MET A 6 4.89 -4.65 5.31
CA MET A 6 4.06 -5.86 5.44
C MET A 6 3.30 -6.20 4.15
N LEU A 7 2.84 -5.18 3.44
CA LEU A 7 2.06 -5.29 2.21
C LEU A 7 2.97 -5.83 1.11
N ILE A 8 4.19 -5.30 1.05
CA ILE A 8 5.23 -5.72 0.11
C ILE A 8 5.63 -7.17 0.39
N ALA A 9 5.94 -7.51 1.66
CA ALA A 9 6.30 -8.88 2.03
C ALA A 9 5.18 -9.88 1.71
N TYR A 10 3.91 -9.49 1.88
CA TYR A 10 2.80 -10.37 1.52
C TYR A 10 2.67 -10.54 -0.01
N ALA A 11 2.88 -9.47 -0.78
CA ALA A 11 2.94 -9.55 -2.23
C ALA A 11 4.09 -10.46 -2.71
N GLU A 12 5.25 -10.42 -2.06
CA GLU A 12 6.36 -11.33 -2.30
C GLU A 12 5.97 -12.78 -2.01
N CYS A 13 5.30 -13.07 -0.89
CA CYS A 13 4.80 -14.42 -0.60
C CYS A 13 3.78 -14.92 -1.65
N LEU A 14 2.94 -14.04 -2.21
CA LEU A 14 2.03 -14.42 -3.30
C LEU A 14 2.79 -14.77 -4.57
N LEU A 15 3.83 -13.99 -4.92
CA LEU A 15 4.71 -14.30 -6.05
C LEU A 15 5.44 -15.64 -5.86
N GLU A 16 5.93 -15.92 -4.65
CA GLU A 16 6.55 -17.22 -4.31
C GLU A 16 5.57 -18.40 -4.44
N ALA A 17 4.28 -18.14 -4.25
CA ALA A 17 3.21 -19.12 -4.44
C ALA A 17 2.68 -19.19 -5.89
N ASP A 18 3.35 -18.53 -6.85
CA ASP A 18 2.95 -18.42 -8.26
C ASP A 18 1.58 -17.72 -8.48
N ILE A 19 1.18 -16.86 -7.53
CA ILE A 19 -0.05 -16.07 -7.58
C ILE A 19 0.31 -14.63 -7.90
N ASN A 20 -0.23 -14.09 -9.00
CA ASN A 20 -0.02 -12.68 -9.36
C ASN A 20 -0.67 -11.74 -8.31
N PRO A 21 0.12 -10.97 -7.54
CA PRO A 21 -0.40 -10.09 -6.50
C PRO A 21 -1.23 -8.94 -7.08
N SER A 22 -0.86 -8.43 -8.26
CA SER A 22 -1.60 -7.33 -8.89
C SER A 22 -3.05 -7.71 -9.10
N MET A 23 -3.34 -8.96 -9.48
CA MET A 23 -4.70 -9.48 -9.73
C MET A 23 -5.43 -9.96 -8.46
N HIS A 24 -4.70 -10.35 -7.42
CA HIS A 24 -5.24 -11.07 -6.27
C HIS A 24 -5.06 -10.36 -4.92
N MET A 25 -4.49 -9.16 -4.91
CA MET A 25 -4.22 -8.39 -3.70
C MET A 25 -4.75 -6.96 -3.84
N PHE A 26 -5.35 -6.47 -2.77
CA PHE A 26 -5.60 -5.05 -2.56
C PHE A 26 -5.00 -4.62 -1.23
N GLY A 27 -4.11 -3.63 -1.26
CA GLY A 27 -3.52 -3.04 -0.05
C GLY A 27 -4.35 -1.89 0.50
N SER A 28 -4.51 -1.77 1.81
CA SER A 28 -4.94 -0.51 2.43
C SER A 28 -4.01 -0.18 3.58
N CYS A 29 -3.52 1.05 3.63
CA CYS A 29 -2.69 1.53 4.72
C CYS A 29 -3.00 2.97 5.08
N ILE A 30 -2.93 3.25 6.38
CA ILE A 30 -3.13 4.57 6.96
C ILE A 30 -1.90 4.92 7.79
N ASP A 31 -1.29 6.07 7.53
CA ASP A 31 -0.17 6.58 8.30
C ASP A 31 -0.39 8.03 8.72
N ILE A 32 0.03 8.36 9.95
CA ILE A 32 -0.07 9.71 10.49
C ILE A 32 1.01 10.63 9.91
N ASP A 33 2.16 10.06 9.55
CA ASP A 33 3.25 10.77 8.91
C ASP A 33 3.03 10.85 7.39
N PRO A 34 2.89 12.06 6.81
CA PRO A 34 2.76 12.20 5.37
C PRO A 34 3.94 11.63 4.58
N VAL A 35 5.16 11.64 5.12
CA VAL A 35 6.35 11.12 4.41
C VAL A 35 6.29 9.61 4.32
N ALA A 36 5.93 8.92 5.41
CA ALA A 36 5.70 7.47 5.40
C ALA A 36 4.57 7.07 4.44
N ALA A 37 3.45 7.83 4.42
CA ALA A 37 2.37 7.61 3.46
C ALA A 37 2.82 7.82 2.00
N ASP A 38 3.63 8.84 1.73
CA ASP A 38 4.20 9.09 0.40
C ASP A 38 5.10 7.94 -0.06
N MET A 39 5.98 7.47 0.83
CA MET A 39 6.86 6.33 0.54
C MET A 39 6.05 5.05 0.25
N ALA A 40 5.00 4.78 1.03
CA ALA A 40 4.12 3.62 0.81
C ALA A 40 3.45 3.70 -0.57
N PHE A 41 2.93 4.87 -0.93
CA PHE A 41 2.32 5.10 -2.24
C PHE A 41 3.29 4.85 -3.40
N ILE A 42 4.53 5.32 -3.30
CA ILE A 42 5.55 5.12 -4.34
C ILE A 42 5.91 3.64 -4.46
N GLN A 43 6.19 2.96 -3.34
CA GLN A 43 6.57 1.54 -3.32
C GLN A 43 5.49 0.66 -3.95
N LEU A 44 4.23 0.84 -3.54
CA LEU A 44 3.10 0.06 -4.04
C LEU A 44 2.82 0.35 -5.52
N SER A 45 2.99 1.61 -5.96
CA SER A 45 2.85 1.97 -7.37
C SER A 45 3.92 1.33 -8.24
N LEU A 46 5.18 1.30 -7.76
CA LEU A 46 6.29 0.67 -8.48
C LEU A 46 6.14 -0.84 -8.61
N LEU A 47 5.54 -1.48 -7.59
CA LEU A 47 5.24 -2.91 -7.59
C LEU A 47 3.96 -3.27 -8.36
N GLY A 48 3.22 -2.27 -8.88
CA GLY A 48 1.96 -2.51 -9.59
C GLY A 48 0.86 -3.11 -8.69
N ILE A 49 0.93 -2.88 -7.38
CA ILE A 49 -0.05 -3.37 -6.41
C ILE A 49 -1.15 -2.33 -6.29
N ALA A 50 -2.40 -2.75 -6.50
CA ALA A 50 -3.57 -1.90 -6.27
C ALA A 50 -3.73 -1.66 -4.76
N ALA A 51 -3.75 -0.40 -4.34
CA ALA A 51 -3.83 -0.04 -2.94
C ALA A 51 -4.42 1.34 -2.68
N GLU A 52 -4.97 1.49 -1.47
CA GLU A 52 -5.37 2.75 -0.88
C GLU A 52 -4.35 3.19 0.18
N VAL A 53 -3.85 4.41 0.05
CA VAL A 53 -2.89 5.02 0.97
C VAL A 53 -3.47 6.29 1.55
N VAL A 54 -3.78 6.24 2.84
CA VAL A 54 -4.39 7.33 3.60
C VAL A 54 -3.34 7.99 4.49
N THR A 55 -3.28 9.32 4.45
CA THR A 55 -2.55 10.11 5.43
C THR A 55 -3.54 10.61 6.48
N GLY A 56 -3.42 10.16 7.72
CA GLY A 56 -4.39 10.47 8.78
C GLY A 56 -4.10 9.77 10.10
N ASN A 57 -4.84 10.14 11.13
CA ASN A 57 -4.77 9.47 12.42
C ASN A 57 -5.82 8.35 12.48
N THR A 58 -5.35 7.11 12.50
CA THR A 58 -6.21 5.92 12.55
C THR A 58 -7.02 5.83 13.85
N LEU A 59 -6.51 6.33 14.98
CA LEU A 59 -7.22 6.28 16.27
C LEU A 59 -8.40 7.26 16.34
N THR A 60 -8.26 8.44 15.73
CA THR A 60 -9.32 9.46 15.69
C THR A 60 -10.15 9.42 14.40
N MET A 61 -9.78 8.55 13.46
CA MET A 61 -10.38 8.44 12.12
C MET A 61 -10.36 9.78 11.35
N GLN A 62 -9.39 10.64 11.66
CA GLN A 62 -9.22 11.92 10.97
C GLN A 62 -8.27 11.75 9.80
N TYR A 63 -8.83 11.74 8.61
CA TYR A 63 -8.08 11.58 7.36
C TYR A 63 -7.84 12.94 6.71
N ARG A 64 -6.58 13.21 6.36
CA ARG A 64 -6.16 14.43 5.67
C ARG A 64 -6.07 14.24 4.16
N ARG A 65 -5.69 13.04 3.70
CA ARG A 65 -5.48 12.75 2.28
C ARG A 65 -5.67 11.27 2.01
N VAL A 66 -6.27 10.94 0.89
CA VAL A 66 -6.39 9.56 0.38
C VAL A 66 -5.80 9.53 -1.03
N ARG A 67 -5.02 8.49 -1.34
CA ARG A 67 -4.43 8.24 -2.66
C ARG A 67 -4.61 6.79 -3.05
N TYR A 68 -4.83 6.55 -4.33
CA TYR A 68 -4.98 5.21 -4.87
C TYR A 68 -3.86 4.91 -5.85
N THR A 69 -3.21 3.76 -5.69
CA THR A 69 -2.26 3.24 -6.69
C THR A 69 -3.04 2.51 -7.77
N ARG A 70 -2.57 2.65 -9.01
CA ARG A 70 -3.29 2.14 -10.19
C ARG A 70 -2.95 0.67 -10.43
N PHE A 71 -3.96 -0.13 -10.73
CA PHE A 71 -3.84 -1.50 -11.18
C PHE A 71 -3.29 -1.55 -12.61
N THR A 72 -2.20 -2.26 -12.86
CA THR A 72 -1.71 -2.58 -14.20
C THR A 72 -2.22 -3.96 -14.61
N THR A 73 -2.95 -4.01 -15.73
CA THR A 73 -3.59 -5.20 -16.32
C THR A 73 -2.59 -6.06 -17.08
#